data_AF-A0A960IBC6-F1
#
_entry.id   AF-A0A960IBC6-F1
#
_cell.length_a   1.000
_cell.length_b   1.000
_cell.length_c   1.000
_cell.angle_alpha   90.00
_cell.angle_beta   90.00
_cell.angle_gamma   90.00
#
_symmetry.space_group_name_H-M   'P 1'
#
loop_
_entity.id
_entity.type
_entity.pdbx_description
1 polymer ?
#
loop_
_entity_poly.entity_id
_entity_poly.type
_entity_poly.pdbx_seq_one_letter_code
_entity_poly.pdbx_strand_id
1 'polypeptide(L)'
;MSDSSPADLAITFRSLARRLRESRGDLADASIGQPLATIDRHLARAAALVHSGSADPGLIASAIEAVPANGWGAELDELRSIALDLGRQLRSIEAENPDADR
;
A
#
# COMPACT_ATOMS: atom_id res chain seq x y z
N MET A 1 15.99 -0.31 -12.80
CA MET A 1 15.30 -0.22 -11.50
C MET A 1 15.02 -1.64 -11.08
N SER A 2 15.49 -2.09 -9.92
CA SER A 2 15.20 -3.45 -9.46
C SER A 2 13.71 -3.56 -9.19
N ASP A 3 13.01 -4.40 -9.94
CA ASP A 3 11.61 -4.68 -9.67
C ASP A 3 11.47 -5.26 -8.27
N SER A 4 10.58 -4.69 -7.45
CA SER A 4 10.36 -5.17 -6.09
C SER A 4 10.04 -6.66 -6.10
N SER A 5 10.75 -7.41 -5.26
CA SER A 5 10.46 -8.83 -5.07
C SER A 5 9.12 -8.99 -4.33
N PRO A 6 8.47 -10.17 -4.39
CA PRO A 6 7.29 -10.46 -3.57
C PRO A 6 7.52 -10.18 -2.07
N ALA A 7 8.72 -10.47 -1.56
CA ALA A 7 9.08 -10.18 -0.17
C ALA A 7 9.10 -8.67 0.12
N ASP A 8 9.65 -7.86 -0.79
CA ASP A 8 9.65 -6.39 -0.66
C ASP A 8 8.21 -5.82 -0.69
N LEU A 9 7.34 -6.42 -1.51
CA LEU A 9 5.93 -6.05 -1.57
C LEU A 9 5.22 -6.38 -0.25
N ALA A 10 5.41 -7.58 0.30
CA ALA A 10 4.85 -7.95 1.60
C ALA A 10 5.26 -6.98 2.71
N ILE A 11 6.54 -6.60 2.76
CA ILE A 11 7.04 -5.57 3.69
C ILE A 11 6.34 -4.23 3.45
N THR A 12 6.17 -3.84 2.19
CA THR A 12 5.50 -2.58 1.81
C THR A 12 4.06 -2.53 2.30
N PHE A 13 3.27 -3.57 2.05
CA PHE A 13 1.88 -3.67 2.52
C PHE A 13 1.80 -3.70 4.05
N ARG A 14 2.64 -4.51 4.72
CA ARG A 14 2.70 -4.58 6.19
C ARG A 14 3.02 -3.23 6.84
N SER A 15 3.86 -2.43 6.18
CA SER A 15 4.26 -1.10 6.65
C SER A 15 3.20 -0.03 6.43
N LEU A 16 2.21 -0.26 5.56
CA LEU A 16 1.31 0.79 5.06
C LEU A 16 0.53 1.47 6.17
N ALA A 17 -0.05 0.70 7.11
CA ALA A 17 -0.86 1.28 8.19
C ALA A 17 -0.05 2.21 9.10
N ARG A 18 1.23 1.87 9.36
CA ARG A 18 2.14 2.73 10.12
C ARG A 18 2.48 3.99 9.32
N ARG A 19 2.90 3.83 8.06
CA ARG A 19 3.27 4.94 7.18
C ARG A 19 2.11 5.91 6.95
N LEU A 20 0.88 5.41 6.81
CA LEU A 20 -0.30 6.24 6.68
C LEU A 20 -0.54 7.11 7.92
N ARG A 21 -0.37 6.55 9.13
CA ARG A 21 -0.46 7.34 10.37
C ARG A 21 0.63 8.40 10.45
N GLU A 22 1.86 8.05 10.09
CA GLU A 22 3.00 8.98 10.07
C GLU A 22 2.79 10.11 9.06
N SER A 23 2.46 9.78 7.81
CA SER A 23 2.18 10.78 6.76
C SER A 23 1.01 11.68 7.12
N ARG A 24 -0.07 11.12 7.70
CA ARG A 24 -1.25 11.89 8.10
C ARG A 24 -0.96 12.87 9.24
N GLY A 25 -0.21 12.45 10.26
CA GLY A 25 -0.08 13.22 11.50
C GLY A 25 -1.45 13.59 12.09
N ASP A 26 -1.65 14.89 12.34
CA ASP A 26 -2.87 15.45 12.93
C ASP A 26 -3.89 15.94 11.88
N LEU A 27 -3.69 15.62 10.59
CA LEU A 27 -4.62 16.01 9.54
C LEU A 27 -6.03 15.44 9.75
N ALA A 28 -7.02 16.30 9.51
CA ALA A 28 -8.42 15.89 9.48
C ALA A 28 -8.72 15.06 8.23
N ASP A 29 -9.58 14.05 8.36
CA ASP A 29 -9.95 13.17 7.25
C ASP A 29 -10.57 13.93 6.06
N ALA A 30 -11.22 15.06 6.32
CA ALA A 30 -11.80 15.91 5.26
C ALA A 30 -10.74 16.50 4.32
N SER A 31 -9.51 16.74 4.80
CA SER A 31 -8.42 17.29 3.98
C SER A 31 -7.85 16.22 3.04
N ILE A 32 -7.75 14.98 3.52
CA ILE A 32 -7.08 13.87 2.83
C ILE A 32 -8.06 12.81 2.29
N GLY A 33 -9.35 13.13 2.17
CA GLY A 33 -10.39 12.16 1.81
C GLY A 33 -10.20 11.54 0.42
N GLN A 34 -9.71 12.30 -0.56
CA GLN A 34 -9.47 11.79 -1.91
C GLN A 34 -8.25 10.84 -1.99
N PRO A 35 -7.09 11.17 -1.37
CA PRO A 35 -6.00 10.22 -1.21
C PRO A 35 -6.41 8.94 -0.46
N LEU A 36 -7.15 9.05 0.64
CA LEU A 36 -7.64 7.89 1.42
C LEU A 36 -8.53 6.97 0.59
N ALA A 37 -9.54 7.52 -0.11
CA ALA A 37 -10.40 6.73 -0.98
C ALA A 37 -9.62 6.03 -2.12
N THR A 38 -8.51 6.63 -2.56
CA THR A 38 -7.63 6.02 -3.56
C THR A 38 -6.82 4.87 -2.97
N ILE A 39 -6.27 5.04 -1.76
CA ILE A 39 -5.61 3.97 -1.01
C ILE A 39 -6.55 2.78 -0.81
N ASP A 40 -7.80 3.01 -0.39
CA ASP A 40 -8.79 1.95 -0.16
C ASP A 40 -9.09 1.15 -1.43
N ARG A 41 -9.23 1.83 -2.58
CA ARG A 41 -9.42 1.15 -3.89
C ARG A 41 -8.22 0.29 -4.26
N HIS A 42 -7.00 0.79 -4.05
CA HIS A 42 -5.78 0.04 -4.31
C HIS A 42 -5.65 -1.19 -3.41
N LEU A 43 -6.02 -1.07 -2.13
CA LEU A 43 -6.03 -2.18 -1.19
C LEU A 43 -7.09 -3.23 -1.54
N ALA A 44 -8.29 -2.82 -1.92
CA ALA A 44 -9.32 -3.74 -2.41
C ALA A 44 -8.87 -4.49 -3.66
N ARG A 45 -8.19 -3.81 -4.59
CA ARG A 45 -7.63 -4.44 -5.78
C ARG A 45 -6.51 -5.42 -5.45
N ALA A 46 -5.57 -5.03 -4.59
CA ALA A 46 -4.49 -5.91 -4.15
C ALA A 46 -5.03 -7.16 -3.46
N ALA A 47 -6.03 -7.01 -2.56
CA ALA A 47 -6.69 -8.14 -1.92
C ALA A 47 -7.31 -9.11 -2.93
N ALA A 48 -7.95 -8.60 -3.99
CA ALA A 48 -8.51 -9.44 -5.04
C ALA A 48 -7.43 -10.23 -5.82
N LEU A 49 -6.25 -9.62 -6.07
CA LEU A 49 -5.14 -10.28 -6.76
C LEU A 49 -4.54 -11.43 -5.95
N VAL A 50 -4.47 -11.29 -4.63
CA VAL A 50 -3.92 -12.32 -3.73
C VAL A 50 -5.01 -13.21 -3.11
N HIS A 51 -6.24 -13.11 -3.60
CA HIS A 51 -7.41 -13.83 -3.08
C HIS A 51 -7.61 -13.69 -1.55
N SER A 52 -7.26 -12.52 -1.01
CA SER A 52 -7.53 -12.17 0.38
C SER A 52 -9.00 -11.78 0.54
N GLY A 53 -9.67 -12.34 1.55
CA GLY A 53 -11.04 -11.96 1.91
C GLY A 53 -11.16 -10.56 2.54
N SER A 54 -10.05 -9.85 2.73
CA SER A 54 -9.99 -8.53 3.35
C SER A 54 -8.99 -7.61 2.67
N ALA A 55 -9.33 -6.33 2.59
CA ALA A 55 -8.46 -5.24 2.14
C ALA A 55 -7.46 -4.79 3.23
N ASP A 56 -7.38 -5.49 4.36
CA ASP A 56 -6.38 -5.24 5.38
C ASP A 56 -4.95 -5.42 4.83
N PRO A 57 -4.06 -4.40 4.93
CA PRO A 57 -2.71 -4.48 4.40
C PRO A 57 -1.86 -5.60 5.02
N GLY A 58 -2.11 -5.95 6.29
CA GLY A 58 -1.42 -7.04 6.98
C GLY A 58 -1.80 -8.40 6.40
N LEU A 59 -3.09 -8.64 6.15
CA LEU A 59 -3.58 -9.86 5.51
C LEU A 59 -3.12 -9.99 4.05
N ILE A 60 -3.08 -8.88 3.31
CA ILE A 60 -2.51 -8.85 1.95
C ILE A 60 -1.03 -9.26 2.00
N ALA A 61 -0.25 -8.69 2.93
CA ALA A 61 1.16 -9.04 3.08
C ALA A 61 1.36 -10.53 3.39
N SER A 62 0.56 -11.10 4.29
CA SER A 62 0.61 -12.53 4.60
C SER A 62 0.22 -13.41 3.42
N ALA A 63 -0.75 -13.00 2.60
CA ALA A 63 -1.10 -13.72 1.38
C ALA A 63 0.02 -13.68 0.34
N ILE A 64 0.73 -12.56 0.21
CA ILE A 64 1.92 -12.45 -0.65
C ILE A 64 3.03 -13.39 -0.16
N GLU A 65 3.32 -13.43 1.15
CA GLU A 65 4.34 -14.31 1.74
C GLU A 65 4.03 -15.81 1.56
N ALA A 66 2.74 -16.17 1.46
CA ALA A 66 2.31 -17.55 1.26
C ALA A 66 2.59 -18.09 -0.16
N VAL A 67 2.81 -17.20 -1.14
CA VAL A 67 3.10 -17.59 -2.53
C VAL A 67 4.62 -17.64 -2.75
N PRO A 68 5.19 -18.79 -3.13
CA PRO A 68 6.60 -18.91 -3.48
C PRO A 68 6.99 -17.92 -4.59
N ALA A 69 8.23 -17.45 -4.61
CA ALA A 69 8.69 -16.44 -5.58
C ALA A 69 8.52 -16.84 -7.05
N ASN A 70 8.52 -18.15 -7.37
CA ASN A 70 8.29 -18.69 -8.71
C ASN A 70 6.82 -19.02 -9.01
N GLY A 71 5.91 -18.79 -8.07
CA GLY A 71 4.47 -19.06 -8.19
C GLY A 71 3.66 -17.87 -8.74
N TRP A 72 4.33 -16.76 -9.06
CA TRP A 72 3.71 -15.51 -9.49
C TRP A 72 3.58 -15.41 -11.02
N GLY A 73 2.40 -14.98 -11.47
CA GLY A 73 2.11 -14.58 -12.85
C GLY A 73 2.07 -13.05 -13.02
N ALA A 74 1.21 -12.59 -13.92
CA ALA A 74 1.06 -11.17 -14.27
C ALA A 74 0.56 -10.31 -13.10
N GLU A 75 -0.10 -10.92 -12.12
CA GLU A 75 -0.58 -10.25 -10.91
C GLU A 75 0.55 -9.62 -10.09
N LEU A 76 1.79 -10.13 -10.19
CA LEU A 76 2.94 -9.54 -9.51
C LEU A 76 3.27 -8.14 -10.04
N ASP A 77 3.18 -7.92 -11.35
CA ASP A 77 3.42 -6.61 -11.96
C ASP A 77 2.34 -5.60 -11.56
N GLU A 78 1.10 -6.08 -11.45
CA GLU A 78 0.01 -5.24 -10.96
C GLU A 78 0.19 -4.87 -9.48
N LEU A 79 0.61 -5.82 -8.63
CA LEU A 79 0.95 -5.54 -7.22
C LEU A 79 2.10 -4.54 -7.10
N ARG A 80 3.11 -4.60 -7.98
CA ARG A 80 4.19 -3.61 -8.03
C ARG A 80 3.67 -2.22 -8.39
N SER A 81 2.79 -2.11 -9.39
CA SER A 81 2.17 -0.83 -9.74
C SER A 81 1.37 -0.27 -8.58
N ILE A 82 0.56 -1.10 -7.92
CA ILE A 82 -0.23 -0.73 -6.75
C ILE A 82 0.67 -0.22 -5.62
N ALA A 83 1.78 -0.91 -5.32
CA ALA A 83 2.71 -0.48 -4.28
C ALA A 83 3.32 0.91 -4.57
N LEU A 84 3.63 1.20 -5.85
CA LEU A 84 4.11 2.52 -6.26
C LEU A 84 3.03 3.60 -6.11
N ASP A 85 1.79 3.29 -6.49
CA ASP A 85 0.65 4.19 -6.33
C ASP A 85 0.36 4.50 -4.86
N LEU A 86 0.36 3.49 -3.99
CA LEU A 86 0.22 3.67 -2.55
C LEU A 86 1.32 4.59 -2.01
N GLY A 87 2.57 4.40 -2.45
CA GLY A 87 3.67 5.29 -2.09
C GLY A 87 3.48 6.73 -2.58
N ARG A 88 2.86 6.95 -3.75
CA ARG A 88 2.50 8.28 -4.24
C ARG A 88 1.43 8.93 -3.37
N GLN A 89 0.38 8.20 -3.00
CA GLN A 89 -0.69 8.73 -2.15
C GLN A 89 -0.18 9.10 -0.76
N LEU A 90 0.70 8.28 -0.15
CA LEU A 90 1.33 8.60 1.12
C LEU A 90 2.10 9.92 1.06
N ARG A 91 2.91 10.14 0.01
CA ARG A 91 3.63 11.40 -0.18
C ARG A 91 2.69 12.59 -0.42
N SER A 92 1.55 12.37 -1.08
CA SER A 92 0.54 13.42 -1.26
C SER A 92 -0.06 13.83 0.09
N ILE A 93 -0.38 12.87 0.96
CA ILE A 93 -0.88 13.10 2.31
C ILE A 93 0.18 13.83 3.15
N GLU A 94 1.43 13.37 3.08
CA GLU A 94 2.56 13.97 3.79
C GLU A 94 2.82 15.43 3.36
N ALA A 95 2.67 15.75 2.06
CA ALA A 95 2.80 17.12 1.56
C ALA A 95 1.70 18.06 2.06
N GLU A 96 0.56 17.53 2.49
CA GLU A 96 -0.51 18.30 3.15
C GLU A 96 -0.25 18.47 4.65
N ASN A 97 0.66 17.69 5.24
CA ASN A 97 0.96 17.71 6.66
C ASN A 97 2.04 18.76 6.99
N PRO A 98 1.70 19.86 7.69
CA PRO A 98 2.63 20.96 7.96
C PRO A 98 3.78 20.60 8.92
N ASP A 99 3.69 19.45 9.61
CA ASP A 99 4.71 18.98 10.55
C ASP A 99 5.64 17.92 9.97
N ALA A 100 5.48 17.52 8.70
CA ALA A 100 6.33 16.53 8.06
C ALA A 100 7.79 17.00 7.82
N ASP A 101 8.02 18.32 7.77
CA ASP A 101 9.33 18.94 7.50
C ASP A 101 10.10 19.39 8.77
N ARG A 102 9.58 19.14 9.99
CA ARG A 102 10.22 19.50 11.28
C ARG A 102 11.00 18.36 11.89
#